data_AF-A0A6J5GUV5-F1
#
_entry.id   AF-A0A6J5GUV5-F1
#
_cell.length_a   1.000
_cell.length_b   1.000
_cell.length_c   1.000
_cell.angle_alpha   90.00
_cell.angle_beta   90.00
_cell.angle_gamma   90.00
#
_symmetry.space_group_name_H-M   'P 1'
#
loop_
_entity.id
_entity.type
_entity.pdbx_description
1 polymer ?
#
loop_
_entity_poly.entity_id
_entity_poly.type
_entity_poly.pdbx_seq_one_letter_code
_entity_poly.pdbx_strand_id
1 'polypeptide(L)'
;MTRANPLPDDVETLKAILLSQKVTLRERNAQVFRLQQTVDSQQAALASRAAEVEHLKLLIAKLRRMEFGRKSEKLGHQIAQLELRLEDLEADEGAAPVDIPKTPRTVAEQVPRKPLAEHLPREIRTHLPESAGKCSECGGEMKSLGEDIAEQLEYVPASFRVIRHVRPKFACVCCDHIAQAPAPSRPIERGLAGPGLLAHVLVSKFADHVPL
;
A
#
# COMPACT_ATOMS: atom_id res chain seq x y z
N MET A 1 -57.54 50.48 1.29
CA MET A 1 -56.22 50.45 0.66
C MET A 1 -56.39 49.93 -0.76
N THR A 2 -56.73 50.82 -1.67
CA THR A 2 -56.93 50.55 -3.10
C THR A 2 -55.57 50.28 -3.73
N ARG A 3 -55.36 49.06 -4.23
CA ARG A 3 -54.20 48.73 -5.06
C ARG A 3 -54.31 49.57 -6.33
N ALA A 4 -53.40 50.53 -6.50
CA ALA A 4 -53.26 51.24 -7.76
C ALA A 4 -52.96 50.21 -8.85
N ASN A 5 -53.78 50.19 -9.91
CA ASN A 5 -53.56 49.31 -11.04
C ASN A 5 -52.28 49.78 -11.75
N PRO A 6 -51.20 48.97 -11.79
CA PRO A 6 -49.89 49.43 -12.27
C PRO A 6 -49.78 49.47 -13.80
N LEU A 7 -50.89 49.28 -14.50
CA LEU A 7 -50.94 49.14 -15.95
C LEU A 7 -51.74 50.30 -16.54
N PRO A 8 -51.27 50.89 -17.65
CA PRO A 8 -52.01 51.93 -18.37
C PRO A 8 -53.36 51.43 -18.89
N ASP A 9 -54.40 52.27 -18.87
CA ASP A 9 -55.74 51.94 -19.38
C ASP A 9 -55.90 52.20 -20.90
N ASP A 10 -54.90 52.81 -21.55
CA ASP A 10 -54.92 53.12 -22.97
C ASP A 10 -54.53 51.91 -23.83
N VAL A 11 -55.44 51.47 -24.70
CA VAL A 11 -55.27 50.28 -25.56
C VAL A 11 -53.99 50.32 -26.42
N GLU A 12 -53.58 51.51 -26.89
CA GLU A 12 -52.36 51.69 -27.69
C GLU A 12 -51.10 51.47 -26.86
N THR A 13 -51.08 51.96 -25.61
CA THR A 13 -49.94 51.79 -24.71
C THR A 13 -49.77 50.33 -24.25
N LEU A 14 -50.89 49.61 -24.01
CA LEU A 14 -50.87 48.18 -23.72
C LEU A 14 -50.36 47.35 -24.91
N LYS A 15 -50.75 47.70 -26.15
CA LYS A 15 -50.21 47.07 -27.37
C LYS A 15 -48.71 47.30 -27.52
N ALA A 16 -48.22 48.51 -27.22
CA ALA A 16 -46.79 48.83 -27.24
C ALA A 16 -46.00 48.00 -26.21
N ILE A 17 -46.52 47.86 -24.98
CA ILE A 17 -45.92 47.01 -23.94
C ILE A 17 -45.92 45.53 -24.35
N LEU A 18 -46.99 45.03 -24.95
CA LEU A 18 -47.03 43.64 -25.44
C LEU A 18 -46.02 43.39 -26.57
N LEU A 19 -45.82 44.37 -27.46
CA LEU A 19 -44.81 44.28 -28.51
C LEU A 19 -43.40 44.30 -27.92
N SER A 20 -43.11 45.18 -26.95
CA SER A 20 -41.81 45.21 -26.28
C SER A 20 -41.53 43.92 -25.52
N GLN A 21 -42.51 43.40 -24.77
CA GLN A 21 -42.40 42.10 -24.08
C GLN A 21 -42.16 40.94 -25.06
N LYS A 22 -42.81 40.93 -26.23
CA LYS A 22 -42.56 39.90 -27.26
C LYS A 22 -41.14 39.97 -27.81
N VAL A 23 -40.58 41.17 -27.98
CA VAL A 23 -39.19 41.36 -28.40
C VAL A 23 -38.24 40.84 -27.31
N THR A 24 -38.44 41.25 -26.04
CA THR A 24 -37.63 40.77 -24.91
C THR A 24 -37.69 39.25 -24.74
N LEU A 25 -38.88 38.65 -24.91
CA LEU A 25 -39.03 37.19 -24.86
C LEU A 25 -38.27 36.49 -26.01
N ARG A 26 -38.27 37.07 -27.21
CA ARG A 26 -37.48 36.54 -28.35
C ARG A 26 -35.99 36.62 -28.07
N GLU A 27 -35.51 37.75 -27.55
CA GLU A 27 -34.11 37.93 -27.16
C GLU A 27 -33.70 36.94 -26.07
N ARG A 28 -34.54 36.77 -25.04
CA ARG A 28 -34.31 35.79 -23.97
C ARG A 28 -34.30 34.36 -24.51
N ASN A 29 -35.22 34.00 -25.39
CA ASN A 29 -35.25 32.66 -26.00
C ASN A 29 -34.01 32.42 -26.87
N ALA A 30 -33.54 33.43 -27.61
CA ALA A 30 -32.29 33.36 -28.36
C ALA A 30 -31.06 33.25 -27.44
N GLN A 31 -31.09 33.88 -26.28
CA GLN A 31 -30.04 33.73 -25.26
C GLN A 31 -30.04 32.33 -24.65
N VAL A 32 -31.21 31.80 -24.26
CA VAL A 32 -31.35 30.43 -23.73
C VAL A 32 -30.86 29.41 -24.75
N PHE A 33 -31.20 29.58 -26.03
CA PHE A 33 -30.72 28.68 -27.09
C PHE A 33 -29.18 28.70 -27.20
N ARG A 34 -28.54 29.88 -27.16
CA ARG A 34 -27.07 30.00 -27.18
C ARG A 34 -26.42 29.35 -25.95
N LEU A 35 -27.00 29.53 -24.77
CA LEU A 35 -26.52 28.89 -23.55
C LEU A 35 -26.67 27.38 -23.62
N GLN A 36 -27.79 26.87 -24.14
CA GLN A 36 -28.00 25.44 -24.32
C GLN A 36 -26.96 24.83 -25.27
N GLN A 37 -26.69 25.47 -26.42
CA GLN A 37 -25.64 25.02 -27.33
C GLN A 37 -24.26 25.00 -26.66
N THR A 38 -23.97 25.98 -25.81
CA THR A 38 -22.71 26.04 -25.08
C THR A 38 -22.62 24.88 -24.08
N VAL A 39 -23.67 24.64 -23.30
CA VAL A 39 -23.75 23.52 -22.35
C VAL A 39 -23.60 22.18 -23.07
N ASP A 40 -24.31 21.97 -24.18
CA ASP A 40 -24.24 20.73 -24.95
C ASP A 40 -22.81 20.50 -25.49
N SER A 41 -22.14 21.56 -25.98
CA SER A 41 -20.75 21.48 -26.44
C SER A 41 -19.76 21.16 -25.31
N GLN A 42 -19.97 21.74 -24.13
CA GLN A 42 -19.15 21.48 -22.94
C GLN A 42 -19.37 20.07 -22.41
N GLN A 43 -20.61 19.59 -22.39
CA GLN A 43 -20.95 18.21 -22.01
C GLN A 43 -20.30 17.19 -22.95
N ALA A 44 -20.31 17.45 -24.26
CA ALA A 44 -19.62 16.60 -25.24
C ALA A 44 -18.10 16.58 -25.00
N ALA A 45 -17.49 17.75 -24.72
CA ALA A 45 -16.06 17.83 -24.42
C ALA A 45 -15.70 17.10 -23.10
N LEU A 46 -16.53 17.24 -22.06
CA LEU A 46 -16.35 16.54 -20.78
C LEU A 46 -16.47 15.03 -20.95
N ALA A 47 -17.44 14.54 -21.76
CA ALA A 47 -17.58 13.12 -22.05
C ALA A 47 -16.34 12.56 -22.78
N SER A 48 -15.80 13.31 -23.75
CA SER A 48 -14.56 12.94 -24.45
C SER A 48 -13.37 12.87 -23.49
N ARG A 49 -13.18 13.89 -22.66
CA ARG A 49 -12.09 13.92 -21.65
C ARG A 49 -12.24 12.80 -20.63
N ALA A 50 -13.45 12.51 -20.17
CA ALA A 50 -13.69 11.40 -19.23
C ALA A 50 -13.32 10.04 -19.85
N ALA A 51 -13.65 9.82 -21.12
CA ALA A 51 -13.25 8.60 -21.83
C ALA A 51 -11.73 8.49 -21.98
N GLU A 52 -11.05 9.60 -22.24
CA GLU A 52 -9.59 9.66 -22.32
C GLU A 52 -8.93 9.38 -20.96
N VAL A 53 -9.46 9.96 -19.88
CA VAL A 53 -9.01 9.67 -18.50
C VAL A 53 -9.14 8.20 -18.16
N GLU A 54 -10.27 7.56 -18.48
CA GLU A 54 -10.44 6.13 -18.24
C GLU A 54 -9.49 5.28 -19.09
N HIS A 55 -9.25 5.66 -20.34
CA HIS A 55 -8.26 5.01 -21.20
C HIS A 55 -6.84 5.10 -20.61
N LEU A 56 -6.43 6.29 -20.18
CA LEU A 56 -5.12 6.53 -19.56
C LEU A 56 -4.97 5.76 -18.24
N LYS A 57 -5.99 5.73 -17.39
CA LYS A 57 -5.99 4.93 -16.16
C LYS A 57 -5.77 3.44 -16.45
N LEU A 58 -6.45 2.89 -17.47
CA LEU A 58 -6.27 1.50 -17.88
C LEU A 58 -4.86 1.24 -18.41
N LEU A 59 -4.28 2.17 -19.18
CA LEU A 59 -2.90 2.08 -19.65
C LEU A 59 -1.91 2.12 -18.48
N ILE A 60 -2.08 3.05 -17.54
CA ILE A 60 -1.24 3.12 -16.32
C ILE A 60 -1.33 1.83 -15.53
N ALA A 61 -2.54 1.29 -15.33
CA ALA A 61 -2.73 0.01 -14.65
C ALA A 61 -2.01 -1.14 -15.36
N LYS A 62 -2.02 -1.16 -16.70
CA LYS A 62 -1.28 -2.14 -17.51
C LYS A 62 0.23 -1.96 -17.38
N LEU A 63 0.74 -0.72 -17.48
CA LEU A 63 2.16 -0.41 -17.36
C LEU A 63 2.70 -0.73 -15.97
N ARG A 64 1.98 -0.37 -14.90
CA ARG A 64 2.32 -0.75 -13.52
C ARG A 64 2.36 -2.28 -13.35
N ARG A 65 1.44 -3.03 -13.97
CA ARG A 65 1.52 -4.51 -13.98
C ARG A 65 2.72 -5.03 -14.79
N MET A 66 3.19 -4.30 -15.79
CA MET A 66 4.39 -4.66 -16.56
C MET A 66 5.69 -4.34 -15.80
N GLU A 67 5.74 -3.20 -15.08
CA GLU A 67 6.90 -2.78 -14.29
C GLU A 67 7.06 -3.53 -12.97
N PHE A 68 5.97 -3.68 -12.20
CA PHE A 68 5.97 -4.41 -10.93
C PHE A 68 5.69 -5.92 -11.13
N GLY A 69 5.31 -6.33 -12.33
CA GLY A 69 5.37 -7.72 -12.78
C GLY A 69 6.79 -8.10 -13.19
N ARG A 70 7.01 -9.38 -13.55
CA ARG A 70 8.33 -9.83 -14.01
C ARG A 70 8.68 -9.14 -15.35
N LYS A 71 9.65 -8.21 -15.27
CA LYS A 71 10.58 -7.69 -16.30
C LYS A 71 10.29 -6.27 -16.83
N SER A 72 11.24 -5.35 -16.59
CA SER A 72 12.05 -4.65 -17.62
C SER A 72 12.31 -3.19 -17.28
N GLU A 73 13.58 -2.86 -17.00
CA GLU A 73 14.11 -1.52 -16.70
C GLU A 73 13.85 -0.46 -17.80
N LYS A 74 13.46 -0.90 -19.01
CA LYS A 74 13.19 -0.01 -20.15
C LYS A 74 11.90 0.81 -20.01
N LEU A 75 10.96 0.38 -19.16
CA LEU A 75 9.67 1.06 -18.94
C LEU A 75 9.79 2.26 -17.99
N GLY A 76 10.74 2.24 -17.04
CA GLY A 76 10.90 3.31 -16.05
C GLY A 76 11.22 4.67 -16.68
N HIS A 77 12.00 4.69 -17.77
CA HIS A 77 12.26 5.93 -18.51
C HIS A 77 11.02 6.48 -19.22
N GLN A 78 10.13 5.61 -19.71
CA GLN A 78 8.88 6.05 -20.33
C GLN A 78 7.90 6.58 -19.28
N ILE A 79 7.90 6.00 -18.08
CA ILE A 79 7.08 6.49 -16.96
C ILE A 79 7.54 7.85 -16.48
N ALA A 80 8.84 8.06 -16.24
CA ALA A 80 9.35 9.37 -15.82
C ALA A 80 8.96 10.49 -16.79
N GLN A 81 8.93 10.19 -18.10
CA GLN A 81 8.52 11.15 -19.12
C GLN A 81 7.00 11.36 -19.20
N LEU A 82 6.20 10.36 -18.85
CA LEU A 82 4.74 10.48 -18.76
C LEU A 82 4.29 11.18 -17.48
N GLU A 83 4.98 10.95 -16.35
CA GLU A 83 4.76 11.63 -15.08
C GLU A 83 5.04 13.12 -15.19
N LEU A 84 6.16 13.50 -15.82
CA LEU A 84 6.47 14.91 -16.07
C LEU A 84 5.39 15.63 -16.88
N ARG A 85 4.84 14.95 -17.91
CA ARG A 85 3.71 15.49 -18.69
C ARG A 85 2.41 15.58 -17.90
N LEU A 86 2.21 14.68 -16.94
CA LEU A 86 1.04 14.71 -16.07
C LEU A 86 1.13 15.89 -15.10
N GLU A 87 2.30 16.12 -14.51
CA GLU A 87 2.58 17.27 -13.63
C GLU A 87 2.38 18.60 -14.37
N ASP A 88 2.84 18.71 -15.62
CA ASP A 88 2.61 19.91 -16.45
C ASP A 88 1.11 20.19 -16.66
N LEU A 89 0.30 19.14 -16.87
CA LEU A 89 -1.15 19.26 -17.08
C LEU A 89 -1.91 19.53 -15.77
N GLU A 90 -1.47 18.96 -14.65
CA GLU A 90 -2.04 19.19 -13.32
C GLU A 90 -1.68 20.59 -12.77
N ALA A 91 -0.53 21.15 -13.16
CA ALA A 91 -0.16 22.52 -12.82
C ALA A 91 -1.06 23.56 -13.51
N ASP A 92 -1.57 23.26 -14.70
CA ASP A 92 -2.51 24.11 -15.44
C ASP A 92 -3.95 24.04 -14.89
N GLU A 93 -4.33 22.94 -14.23
CA GLU A 93 -5.62 22.78 -13.54
C GLU A 93 -5.44 22.93 -12.03
N GLY A 94 -5.39 24.19 -11.55
CA GLY A 94 -5.19 24.60 -10.15
C GLY A 94 -5.52 23.54 -9.07
N ALA A 95 -4.46 23.09 -8.39
CA ALA A 95 -4.45 22.00 -7.42
C ALA A 95 -5.55 22.09 -6.35
N ALA A 96 -6.53 21.18 -6.44
CA ALA A 96 -7.38 20.83 -5.30
C ALA A 96 -6.71 19.70 -4.49
N PRO A 97 -6.57 19.83 -3.17
CA PRO A 97 -5.96 18.77 -2.36
C PRO A 97 -6.90 17.56 -2.30
N VAL A 98 -6.48 16.45 -2.91
CA VAL A 98 -7.12 15.14 -2.74
C VAL A 98 -6.67 14.58 -1.41
N ASP A 99 -7.58 14.59 -0.44
CA ASP A 99 -7.36 13.96 0.86
C ASP A 99 -7.47 12.44 0.68
N ILE A 100 -6.34 11.74 0.79
CA ILE A 100 -6.29 10.28 0.66
C ILE A 100 -6.80 9.69 1.98
N PRO A 101 -7.96 9.02 2.00
CA PRO A 101 -8.44 8.39 3.23
C PRO A 101 -7.45 7.29 3.62
N LYS A 102 -6.80 7.48 4.78
CA LYS A 102 -6.00 6.45 5.44
C LYS A 102 -6.93 5.32 5.87
N THR A 103 -7.15 4.36 5.00
CA THR A 103 -7.81 3.11 5.38
C THR A 103 -6.97 2.44 6.47
N PRO A 104 -7.56 2.09 7.63
CA PRO A 104 -6.85 1.31 8.63
C PRO A 104 -6.49 -0.03 8.00
N ARG A 105 -5.18 -0.29 7.85
CA ARG A 105 -4.68 -1.61 7.47
C ARG A 105 -5.15 -2.60 8.54
N THR A 106 -6.12 -3.43 8.19
CA THR A 106 -6.43 -4.63 8.97
C THR A 106 -5.13 -5.43 9.06
N VAL A 107 -4.70 -5.73 10.28
CA VAL A 107 -3.53 -6.58 10.51
C VAL A 107 -3.90 -7.95 9.97
N ALA A 108 -3.35 -8.30 8.81
CA ALA A 108 -3.61 -9.59 8.19
C ALA A 108 -3.25 -10.71 9.19
N GLU A 109 -4.18 -11.64 9.37
CA GLU A 109 -3.97 -12.87 10.15
C GLU A 109 -2.70 -13.56 9.65
N GLN A 110 -1.70 -13.68 10.53
CA GLN A 110 -0.42 -14.29 10.16
C GLN A 110 -0.63 -15.80 10.00
N VAL A 111 -0.74 -16.25 8.75
CA VAL A 111 -0.74 -17.67 8.41
C VAL A 111 0.49 -18.33 9.04
N PRO A 112 0.33 -19.43 9.81
CA PRO A 112 1.46 -20.11 10.42
C PRO A 112 2.40 -20.61 9.33
N ARG A 113 3.70 -20.35 9.53
CA ARG A 113 4.72 -20.72 8.54
C ARG A 113 4.86 -22.23 8.50
N LYS A 114 5.00 -22.79 7.29
CA LYS A 114 5.30 -24.21 7.10
C LYS A 114 6.68 -24.52 7.70
N PRO A 115 6.84 -25.67 8.37
CA PRO A 115 8.13 -26.11 8.90
C PRO A 115 9.12 -26.38 7.77
N LEU A 116 10.42 -26.36 8.10
CA LEU A 116 11.47 -26.75 7.16
C LEU A 116 11.39 -28.26 6.88
N ALA A 117 11.82 -28.66 5.68
CA ALA A 117 11.68 -30.03 5.22
C ALA A 117 12.36 -31.04 6.17
N GLU A 118 11.71 -32.19 6.38
CA GLU A 118 12.15 -33.18 7.37
C GLU A 118 13.45 -33.88 6.97
N HIS A 119 13.68 -34.09 5.66
CA HIS A 119 14.87 -34.76 5.14
C HIS A 119 16.17 -33.96 5.28
N LEU A 120 16.10 -32.66 5.61
CA LEU A 120 17.30 -31.85 5.80
C LEU A 120 17.98 -32.22 7.13
N PRO A 121 19.34 -32.34 7.14
CA PRO A 121 20.07 -32.65 8.36
C PRO A 121 19.91 -31.53 9.40
N ARG A 122 19.64 -31.91 10.65
CA ARG A 122 19.45 -30.98 11.77
C ARG A 122 20.65 -30.98 12.70
N GLU A 123 21.26 -29.81 12.88
CA GLU A 123 22.28 -29.55 13.90
C GLU A 123 21.61 -28.90 15.11
N ILE A 124 21.66 -29.55 16.28
CA ILE A 124 21.04 -29.04 17.51
C ILE A 124 22.06 -28.19 18.27
N ARG A 125 21.67 -26.95 18.59
CA ARG A 125 22.45 -26.03 19.43
C ARG A 125 21.65 -25.65 20.66
N THR A 126 22.03 -26.22 21.79
CA THR A 126 21.39 -25.97 23.08
C THR A 126 22.05 -24.81 23.80
N HIS A 127 21.26 -23.81 24.18
CA HIS A 127 21.71 -22.62 24.92
C HIS A 127 21.21 -22.71 26.36
N LEU A 128 22.12 -23.02 27.29
CA LEU A 128 21.81 -23.12 28.72
C LEU A 128 21.94 -21.75 29.39
N PRO A 129 21.03 -21.37 30.32
CA PRO A 129 21.24 -20.20 31.16
C PRO A 129 22.42 -20.41 32.12
N GLU A 130 23.08 -19.33 32.51
CA GLU A 130 24.18 -19.37 33.48
C GLU A 130 23.74 -19.95 34.83
N SER A 131 22.49 -19.71 35.21
CA SER A 131 21.84 -20.22 36.42
C SER A 131 21.18 -21.60 36.24
N ALA A 132 21.54 -22.38 35.21
CA ALA A 132 20.92 -23.70 34.97
C ALA A 132 21.03 -24.68 36.15
N GLY A 133 22.05 -24.56 37.01
CA GLY A 133 22.25 -25.44 38.17
C GLY A 133 21.75 -24.88 39.51
N LYS A 134 21.78 -23.55 39.69
CA LYS A 134 21.40 -22.88 40.95
C LYS A 134 20.74 -21.55 40.65
N CYS A 135 19.68 -21.25 41.38
CA CYS A 135 18.98 -19.98 41.26
C CYS A 135 19.92 -18.81 41.59
N SER A 136 19.95 -17.80 40.72
CA SER A 136 20.75 -16.58 40.91
C SER A 136 20.25 -15.70 42.06
N GLU A 137 18.99 -15.83 42.46
CA GLU A 137 18.38 -15.00 43.51
C GLU A 137 18.47 -15.65 44.91
N CYS A 138 18.18 -16.95 45.02
CA CYS A 138 18.08 -17.63 46.31
C CYS A 138 19.02 -18.84 46.48
N GLY A 139 19.78 -19.22 45.45
CA GLY A 139 20.69 -20.37 45.49
C GLY A 139 20.01 -21.74 45.48
N GLY A 140 18.67 -21.80 45.41
CA GLY A 140 17.89 -23.03 45.35
C GLY A 140 18.09 -23.83 44.06
N GLU A 141 17.65 -25.10 44.08
CA GLU A 141 17.73 -26.00 42.93
C GLU A 141 16.77 -25.55 41.81
N MET A 142 17.21 -25.75 40.56
CA MET A 142 16.48 -25.38 39.35
C MET A 142 15.95 -26.63 38.65
N LYS A 143 14.65 -26.67 38.34
CA LYS A 143 14.01 -27.76 37.58
C LYS A 143 13.69 -27.32 36.15
N SER A 144 13.70 -28.25 35.20
CA SER A 144 13.28 -27.96 33.83
C SER A 144 11.78 -27.65 33.77
N LEU A 145 11.43 -26.53 33.13
CA LEU A 145 10.05 -26.08 32.94
C LEU A 145 9.55 -26.36 31.51
N GLY A 146 10.44 -26.30 30.53
CA GLY A 146 10.14 -26.49 29.11
C GLY A 146 11.28 -25.98 28.24
N GLU A 147 11.09 -25.93 26.92
CA GLU A 147 12.11 -25.41 26.00
C GLU A 147 11.48 -24.61 24.86
N ASP A 148 12.16 -23.54 24.44
CA ASP A 148 11.82 -22.85 23.19
C ASP A 148 12.71 -23.37 22.07
N ILE A 149 12.10 -23.81 20.98
CA ILE A 149 12.78 -24.34 19.80
C ILE A 149 12.59 -23.37 18.64
N ALA A 150 13.69 -23.01 17.97
CA ALA A 150 13.63 -22.21 16.76
C ALA A 150 14.60 -22.74 15.70
N GLU A 151 14.09 -22.95 14.49
CA GLU A 151 14.86 -23.49 13.37
C GLU A 151 15.32 -22.38 12.41
N GLN A 152 16.51 -22.56 11.83
CA GLN A 152 17.07 -21.72 10.78
C GLN A 152 17.68 -22.60 9.68
N LEU A 153 17.49 -22.21 8.42
CA LEU A 153 18.09 -22.86 7.26
C LEU A 153 19.45 -22.22 6.95
N GLU A 154 20.51 -23.02 7.06
CA GLU A 154 21.88 -22.60 6.81
C GLU A 154 22.41 -23.23 5.52
N TYR A 155 23.16 -22.44 4.75
CA TYR A 155 23.90 -22.93 3.60
C TYR A 155 25.29 -23.41 4.03
N VAL A 156 25.64 -24.62 3.63
CA VAL A 156 26.99 -25.16 3.65
C VAL A 156 27.36 -25.40 2.19
N PRO A 157 28.59 -25.16 1.72
CA PRO A 157 28.93 -25.36 0.31
C PRO A 157 28.34 -26.66 -0.27
N ALA A 158 27.53 -26.51 -1.32
CA ALA A 158 26.78 -27.58 -2.00
C ALA A 158 25.67 -28.31 -1.19
N SER A 159 25.26 -27.83 -0.01
CA SER A 159 24.19 -28.46 0.79
C SER A 159 23.45 -27.48 1.71
N PHE A 160 22.26 -27.89 2.17
CA PHE A 160 21.52 -27.15 3.19
C PHE A 160 21.43 -27.98 4.46
N ARG A 161 21.46 -27.29 5.60
CA ARG A 161 21.19 -27.89 6.91
C ARG A 161 20.31 -26.99 7.73
N VAL A 162 19.61 -27.58 8.70
CA VAL A 162 18.79 -26.84 9.64
C VAL A 162 19.54 -26.71 10.96
N ILE A 163 19.81 -25.48 11.38
CA ILE A 163 20.29 -25.20 12.74
C ILE A 163 19.07 -25.08 13.64
N ARG A 164 18.92 -26.02 14.57
CA ARG A 164 17.85 -26.03 15.57
C ARG A 164 18.40 -25.46 16.88
N HIS A 165 17.99 -24.25 17.22
CA HIS A 165 18.31 -23.63 18.49
C HIS A 165 17.31 -24.06 19.55
N VAL A 166 17.81 -24.70 20.62
CA VAL A 166 17.01 -25.13 21.77
C VAL A 166 17.40 -24.27 22.96
N ARG A 167 16.42 -23.62 23.60
CA ARG A 167 16.61 -22.77 24.78
C ARG A 167 15.78 -23.32 25.94
N PRO A 168 16.35 -24.23 26.75
CA PRO A 168 15.67 -24.77 27.92
C PRO A 168 15.36 -23.67 28.94
N LYS A 169 14.16 -23.73 29.50
CA LYS A 169 13.68 -22.90 30.60
C LYS A 169 13.82 -23.70 31.88
N PHE A 170 14.37 -23.07 32.90
CA PHE A 170 14.46 -23.64 34.23
C PHE A 170 13.69 -22.76 35.22
N ALA A 171 13.02 -23.38 36.19
CA ALA A 171 12.32 -22.70 37.27
C ALA A 171 12.88 -23.12 38.62
N CYS A 172 13.10 -22.15 39.51
CA CYS A 172 13.54 -22.41 40.86
C CYS A 172 12.43 -23.04 41.71
N VAL A 173 12.74 -24.11 42.44
CA VAL A 173 11.76 -24.77 43.33
C VAL A 173 11.42 -23.93 44.57
N CYS A 174 12.30 -23.01 44.98
CA CYS A 174 12.14 -22.26 46.21
C CYS A 174 11.43 -20.91 46.05
N CYS A 175 11.60 -20.25 44.90
CA CYS A 175 11.14 -18.86 44.68
C CYS A 175 10.47 -18.64 43.31
N ASP A 176 10.24 -19.70 42.53
CA ASP A 176 9.62 -19.66 41.21
C ASP A 176 10.33 -18.78 40.16
N HIS A 177 11.56 -18.35 40.42
CA HIS A 177 12.38 -17.61 39.46
C HIS A 177 12.64 -18.44 38.20
N ILE A 178 12.38 -17.87 37.01
CA ILE A 178 12.58 -18.54 35.72
C ILE A 178 13.84 -18.02 35.04
N ALA A 179 14.76 -18.94 34.74
CA ALA A 179 15.96 -18.68 33.99
C ALA A 179 15.91 -19.30 32.59
N GLN A 180 16.33 -18.53 31.59
CA GLN A 180 16.47 -18.98 30.21
C GLN A 180 17.62 -18.21 29.53
N ALA A 181 18.45 -18.88 28.73
CA ALA A 181 19.45 -18.21 27.93
C ALA A 181 18.80 -17.23 26.95
N PRO A 182 19.39 -16.05 26.65
CA PRO A 182 18.83 -15.12 25.66
C PRO A 182 18.71 -15.77 24.28
N ALA A 183 17.80 -15.25 23.44
CA ALA A 183 17.68 -15.72 22.06
C ALA A 183 18.94 -15.33 21.27
N PRO A 184 19.51 -16.23 20.45
CA PRO A 184 20.65 -15.89 19.61
C PRO A 184 20.26 -14.80 18.60
N SER A 185 21.16 -13.85 18.38
CA SER A 185 20.96 -12.78 17.38
C SER A 185 20.79 -13.37 15.99
N ARG A 186 19.91 -12.76 15.18
CA ARG A 186 19.64 -13.19 13.80
C ARG A 186 19.72 -11.97 12.87
N PRO A 187 20.20 -12.13 11.63
CA PRO A 187 20.20 -11.04 10.66
C PRO A 187 18.80 -10.50 10.35
N ILE A 188 17.79 -11.39 10.29
CA ILE A 188 16.39 -11.04 10.08
C ILE A 188 15.57 -11.59 11.24
N GLU A 189 14.87 -10.70 11.95
CA GLU A 189 14.01 -11.08 13.07
C GLU A 189 12.91 -12.05 12.62
N ARG A 190 12.72 -13.11 13.40
CA ARG A 190 11.79 -14.21 13.10
C ARG A 190 12.06 -14.88 11.74
N GLY A 191 13.13 -14.56 11.01
CA GLY A 191 13.44 -15.15 9.70
C GLY A 191 13.86 -16.62 9.80
N LEU A 192 13.57 -17.39 8.74
CA LEU A 192 14.05 -18.78 8.61
C LEU A 192 15.45 -18.85 8.02
N ALA A 193 15.88 -17.86 7.24
CA ALA A 193 17.21 -17.88 6.64
C ALA A 193 18.29 -17.60 7.70
N GLY A 194 19.27 -18.49 7.78
CA GLY A 194 20.48 -18.30 8.56
C GLY A 194 21.48 -17.38 7.85
N PRO A 195 22.52 -16.91 8.56
CA PRO A 195 23.50 -15.97 8.03
C PRO A 195 24.24 -16.50 6.80
N GLY A 196 24.65 -17.78 6.78
CA GLY A 196 25.37 -18.35 5.64
C GLY A 196 24.50 -18.45 4.38
N LEU A 197 23.20 -18.69 4.54
CA LEU A 197 22.26 -18.68 3.41
C LEU A 197 22.12 -17.28 2.82
N LEU A 198 21.92 -16.27 3.67
CA LEU A 198 21.81 -14.89 3.22
C LEU A 198 23.10 -14.42 2.53
N ALA A 199 24.26 -14.76 3.10
CA ALA A 199 25.55 -14.47 2.49
C ALA A 199 25.67 -15.13 1.10
N HIS A 200 25.33 -16.40 0.98
CA HIS A 200 25.36 -17.11 -0.30
C HIS A 200 24.43 -16.47 -1.34
N VAL A 201 23.20 -16.12 -0.98
CA VAL A 201 22.24 -15.45 -1.88
C VAL A 201 22.77 -14.10 -2.37
N LEU A 202 23.35 -13.30 -1.46
CA LEU A 202 23.92 -11.99 -1.80
C LEU A 202 25.12 -12.13 -2.74
N VAL A 203 26.07 -13.02 -2.44
CA VAL A 203 27.23 -13.27 -3.30
C VAL A 203 26.81 -13.80 -4.67
N SER A 204 25.94 -14.81 -4.70
CA SER A 204 25.41 -15.38 -5.95
C SER A 204 24.75 -14.30 -6.82
N LYS A 205 23.94 -13.41 -6.22
CA LYS A 205 23.24 -12.35 -6.95
C LYS A 205 24.18 -11.26 -7.45
N PHE A 206 25.06 -10.74 -6.59
CA PHE A 206 25.78 -9.49 -6.85
C PHE A 206 27.23 -9.69 -7.30
N ALA A 207 27.89 -10.76 -6.89
CA ALA A 207 29.25 -11.07 -7.31
C ALA A 207 29.27 -12.05 -8.49
N ASP A 208 28.48 -13.12 -8.42
CA ASP A 208 28.48 -14.18 -9.44
C ASP A 208 27.45 -13.96 -10.56
N HIS A 209 26.63 -12.90 -10.44
CA HIS A 209 25.58 -12.53 -11.39
C HIS A 209 24.59 -13.67 -11.72
N VAL A 210 24.37 -14.57 -10.76
CA VAL A 210 23.40 -15.67 -10.87
C VAL A 210 21.99 -15.09 -10.73
N PRO A 211 21.06 -15.43 -11.65
CA PRO A 211 19.66 -15.03 -11.52
C PRO A 211 19.00 -15.69 -10.30
N LEU A 212 18.12 -14.94 -9.62
CA LEU A 212 17.32 -15.40 -8.49
C LEU A 212 16.03 -16.11 -8.94
#